data_AF-A0A544YCV0-F1
#
_entry.id   AF-A0A544YCV0-F1
#
_cell.length_a   1.000
_cell.length_b   1.000
_cell.length_c   1.000
_cell.angle_alpha   90.00
_cell.angle_beta   90.00
_cell.angle_gamma   90.00
#
_symmetry.space_group_name_H-M   'P 1'
#
loop_
_entity.id
_entity.type
_entity.pdbx_description
1 polymer ?
#
loop_
_entity_poly.entity_id
_entity_poly.type
_entity_poly.pdbx_seq_one_letter_code
_entity_poly.pdbx_strand_id
1 'polypeptide(L)'
;MTRKPKPAQGFTPEEFEAVVSMIRSDASLRADIETITGQKLDGKTPRQLFDLFRAINTAAEVQNAVVRYGRARQAVRQTRIELQDLPPADMPPTQAAYVQGLQERLDVVKAENQQLRAANAALRAGTVHPIPARTIKGEVAS
;
A
#
# COMPACT_ATOMS: atom_id res chain seq x y z
N MET A 1 6.60 20.84 34.10
CA MET A 1 5.24 20.91 33.52
C MET A 1 4.67 19.50 33.45
N THR A 2 3.88 19.11 34.44
CA THR A 2 3.23 17.79 34.49
C THR A 2 2.04 17.78 33.54
N ARG A 3 2.12 17.02 32.45
CA ARG A 3 1.00 16.84 31.52
C ARG A 3 -0.13 16.15 32.28
N LYS A 4 -1.26 16.84 32.44
CA LYS A 4 -2.50 16.23 32.98
C LYS A 4 -2.83 14.98 32.14
N PRO A 5 -3.23 13.87 32.78
CA PRO A 5 -3.57 12.65 32.06
C PRO A 5 -4.72 12.94 31.09
N LYS A 6 -4.54 12.57 29.82
CA LYS A 6 -5.62 12.63 28.83
C LYS A 6 -6.75 11.72 29.31
N PRO A 7 -7.98 12.22 29.48
CA PRO A 7 -9.11 11.37 29.84
C PRO A 7 -9.31 10.29 28.77
N ALA A 8 -9.70 9.08 29.21
CA ALA A 8 -9.86 7.90 28.35
C ALA A 8 -10.86 8.09 27.19
N GLN A 9 -11.66 9.14 27.22
CA GLN A 9 -12.68 9.47 26.23
C GLN A 9 -12.28 10.65 25.30
N GLY A 10 -11.04 11.15 25.41
CA GLY A 10 -10.51 12.18 24.52
C GLY A 10 -10.99 13.61 24.79
N PHE A 11 -11.96 13.82 25.69
CA PHE A 11 -12.50 15.13 26.05
C PHE A 11 -12.34 15.42 27.56
N THR A 12 -11.95 16.64 27.87
CA THR A 12 -11.89 17.18 29.24
C THR A 12 -13.28 17.61 29.73
N PRO A 13 -13.50 17.71 31.05
CA PRO A 13 -14.76 18.24 31.60
C PRO A 13 -15.09 19.66 31.12
N GLU A 14 -14.07 20.50 30.94
CA GLU A 14 -14.21 21.88 30.43
C GLU A 14 -14.73 21.88 28.98
N GLU A 15 -14.23 20.97 28.14
CA GLU A 15 -14.71 20.79 26.76
C GLU A 15 -16.15 20.27 26.72
N PHE A 16 -16.52 19.37 27.63
CA PHE A 16 -17.90 18.89 27.76
C PHE A 16 -18.86 20.05 28.04
N GLU A 17 -18.54 20.90 29.01
CA GLU A 17 -19.37 22.05 29.38
C GLU A 17 -19.45 23.09 28.26
N ALA A 18 -18.31 23.38 27.61
CA ALA A 18 -18.27 24.29 26.46
C ALA A 18 -19.16 23.80 25.31
N VAL A 19 -19.10 22.52 24.97
CA VAL A 19 -19.93 21.92 23.91
C VAL A 19 -21.41 21.96 24.27
N VAL A 20 -21.78 21.56 25.50
CA VAL A 20 -23.17 21.60 25.95
C VAL A 20 -23.70 23.04 25.96
N SER A 21 -22.90 24.00 26.41
CA SER A 21 -23.24 25.42 26.41
C SER A 21 -23.48 25.94 24.99
N MET A 22 -22.56 25.63 24.07
CA MET A 22 -22.66 25.99 22.65
C MET A 22 -23.93 25.42 22.00
N ILE A 23 -24.22 24.13 22.22
CA ILE A 23 -25.45 23.51 21.68
C ILE A 23 -26.70 24.14 22.29
N ARG A 24 -26.66 24.66 23.51
CA ARG A 24 -27.84 25.29 24.13
C ARG A 24 -28.06 26.73 23.67
N SER A 25 -26.98 27.48 23.47
CA SER A 25 -27.03 28.90 23.12
C SER A 25 -27.20 29.16 21.63
N ASP A 26 -26.71 28.27 20.77
CA ASP A 26 -26.76 28.43 19.32
C ASP A 26 -27.96 27.71 18.70
N ALA A 27 -28.97 28.49 18.30
CA ALA A 27 -30.18 27.96 17.67
C ALA A 27 -29.93 27.35 16.28
N SER A 28 -28.95 27.86 15.52
CA SER A 28 -28.60 27.33 14.20
C SER A 28 -27.96 25.96 14.34
N LEU A 29 -26.97 25.85 15.23
CA LEU A 29 -26.31 24.57 15.52
C LEU A 29 -27.32 23.52 16.01
N ARG A 30 -28.29 23.91 16.84
CA ARG A 30 -29.37 23.00 17.25
C ARG A 30 -30.17 22.49 16.06
N ALA A 31 -30.62 23.39 15.19
CA ALA A 31 -31.38 23.00 14.01
C ALA A 31 -30.59 22.06 13.09
N ASP A 32 -29.30 22.30 12.93
CA ASP A 32 -28.41 21.43 12.14
C ASP A 32 -28.26 20.05 12.77
N ILE A 33 -28.04 19.97 14.09
CA ILE A 33 -27.96 18.69 14.81
C ILE A 33 -29.28 17.92 14.70
N GLU A 34 -30.43 18.60 14.86
CA GLU A 34 -31.75 17.98 14.68
C GLU A 34 -31.94 17.45 13.25
N THR A 35 -31.48 18.20 12.26
CA THR A 35 -31.57 17.82 10.84
C THR A 35 -30.69 16.61 10.51
N ILE A 36 -29.44 16.61 10.99
CA ILE A 36 -28.48 15.52 10.75
C ILE A 36 -28.91 14.24 11.46
N THR A 37 -29.40 14.36 12.70
CA THR A 37 -29.72 13.19 13.53
C THR A 37 -31.16 12.73 13.41
N GLY A 38 -32.06 13.57 12.90
CA GLY A 38 -33.51 13.34 12.89
C GLY A 38 -34.16 13.36 14.28
N GLN A 39 -33.42 13.77 15.32
CA GLN A 39 -33.89 13.75 16.71
C GLN A 39 -34.10 15.16 17.24
N LYS A 40 -35.21 15.40 17.94
CA LYS A 40 -35.46 16.66 18.65
C LYS A 40 -34.53 16.80 19.86
N LEU A 41 -33.99 18.00 20.07
CA LEU A 41 -33.07 18.29 21.18
C LEU A 41 -33.78 18.76 22.44
N ASP A 42 -35.06 19.14 22.35
CA ASP A 42 -35.84 19.54 23.51
C ASP A 42 -36.01 18.39 24.51
N GLY A 43 -35.80 18.70 25.79
CA GLY A 43 -35.86 17.74 26.89
C GLY A 43 -34.62 16.84 27.03
N LYS A 44 -33.62 16.95 26.15
CA LYS A 44 -32.39 16.14 26.25
C LYS A 44 -31.48 16.59 27.38
N THR A 45 -30.86 15.63 28.05
CA THR A 45 -29.88 15.90 29.11
C THR A 45 -28.56 16.42 28.52
N PRO A 46 -27.74 17.17 29.29
CA PRO A 46 -26.39 17.56 28.88
C PRO A 46 -25.57 16.42 28.28
N ARG A 47 -25.66 15.24 28.91
CA ARG A 47 -24.92 14.06 28.48
C ARG A 47 -25.39 13.58 27.10
N GLN A 48 -26.69 13.54 26.87
CA GLN A 48 -27.26 13.14 25.58
C GLN A 48 -26.90 14.13 24.46
N LEU A 49 -26.89 15.44 24.75
CA LEU A 49 -26.46 16.46 23.78
C LEU A 49 -24.99 16.25 23.39
N PHE A 50 -24.13 16.01 24.37
CA PHE A 50 -22.72 15.75 24.14
C PHE A 50 -22.48 14.43 23.38
N ASP A 51 -23.22 13.37 23.71
CA ASP A 51 -23.10 12.09 23.02
C ASP A 51 -23.54 12.19 21.54
N LEU A 52 -24.57 12.98 21.23
CA LEU A 52 -24.96 13.29 19.84
C LEU A 52 -23.87 14.06 19.11
N PHE A 53 -23.32 15.11 19.73
CA PHE A 53 -22.20 15.85 19.17
C PHE A 53 -21.01 14.94 18.89
N ARG A 54 -20.65 14.08 19.84
CA ARG A 54 -19.56 13.12 19.67
C ARG A 54 -19.82 12.17 18.51
N ALA A 55 -21.03 11.65 18.39
CA ALA A 55 -21.40 10.75 17.28
C ALA A 55 -21.27 11.46 15.92
N ILE A 56 -21.72 12.72 15.81
CA ILE A 56 -21.58 13.53 14.60
C ILE A 56 -20.10 13.78 14.29
N ASN A 57 -19.31 14.17 15.29
CA ASN A 57 -17.88 14.45 15.10
C ASN A 57 -17.12 13.21 14.63
N THR A 58 -17.36 12.05 15.25
CA THR A 58 -16.75 10.78 14.80
C THR A 58 -17.21 10.39 13.39
N ALA A 59 -18.48 10.59 13.05
CA ALA A 59 -18.98 10.32 11.70
C ALA A 59 -18.30 11.22 10.64
N ALA A 60 -18.12 12.50 10.93
CA ALA A 60 -17.43 13.44 10.05
C ALA A 60 -15.94 13.07 9.87
N GLU A 61 -15.27 12.65 10.93
CA GLU A 61 -13.88 12.15 10.87
C GLU A 61 -13.76 10.91 9.96
N VAL A 62 -14.68 9.95 10.10
CA VAL A 62 -14.72 8.75 9.25
C VAL A 62 -14.98 9.11 7.79
N GLN A 63 -15.93 9.99 7.50
CA GLN A 63 -16.21 10.46 6.14
C GLN A 63 -14.96 11.11 5.51
N ASN A 64 -14.28 11.99 6.25
CA ASN A 64 -13.05 12.62 5.81
C ASN A 64 -11.93 11.61 5.53
N ALA A 65 -11.78 10.60 6.38
CA ALA A 65 -10.81 9.52 6.18
C ALA A 65 -11.12 8.71 4.90
N VAL A 66 -12.40 8.39 4.65
CA VAL A 66 -12.84 7.68 3.43
C VAL A 66 -12.59 8.51 2.18
N VAL A 67 -12.89 9.82 2.19
CA VAL A 67 -12.62 10.71 1.05
C VAL A 67 -11.12 10.78 0.74
N ARG A 68 -10.29 10.91 1.78
CA ARG A 68 -8.81 10.90 1.62
C ARG A 68 -8.32 9.58 1.04
N TYR A 69 -8.82 8.45 1.54
CA TYR A 69 -8.49 7.14 1.01
C TYR A 69 -8.93 6.98 -0.46
N GLY A 70 -10.13 7.45 -0.81
CA GLY A 70 -10.62 7.46 -2.18
C GLY A 70 -9.71 8.26 -3.13
N ARG A 71 -9.31 9.47 -2.74
CA ARG A 71 -8.35 10.29 -3.49
C ARG A 71 -6.99 9.62 -3.64
N ALA A 72 -6.47 9.03 -2.55
CA ALA A 72 -5.21 8.29 -2.59
C ALA A 72 -5.28 7.09 -3.55
N ARG A 73 -6.40 6.35 -3.55
CA ARG A 73 -6.63 5.23 -4.47
C ARG A 73 -6.70 5.69 -5.92
N GLN A 74 -7.34 6.83 -6.20
CA GLN A 74 -7.35 7.43 -7.53
C GLN A 74 -5.94 7.83 -7.97
N ALA A 75 -5.16 8.47 -7.09
CA ALA A 75 -3.77 8.82 -7.37
C ALA A 75 -2.93 7.57 -7.69
N VAL A 76 -3.03 6.51 -6.89
CA VAL A 76 -2.31 5.24 -7.16
C VAL A 76 -2.72 4.62 -8.49
N ARG A 77 -4.02 4.66 -8.84
CA ARG A 77 -4.48 4.19 -10.16
C ARG A 77 -3.91 5.02 -11.30
N GLN A 78 -3.91 6.35 -11.14
CA GLN A 78 -3.38 7.27 -12.12
C GLN A 78 -1.87 7.06 -12.32
N THR A 79 -1.10 6.97 -11.23
CA THR A 79 0.32 6.64 -11.28
C THR A 79 0.56 5.26 -11.90
N ARG A 80 -0.29 4.26 -11.64
CA ARG A 80 -0.17 2.95 -12.30
C ARG A 80 -0.37 3.06 -13.81
N ILE A 81 -1.32 3.87 -14.28
CA ILE A 81 -1.55 4.09 -15.72
C ILE A 81 -0.34 4.80 -16.33
N GLU A 82 0.13 5.87 -15.69
CA GLU A 82 1.32 6.60 -16.13
C GLU A 82 2.56 5.70 -16.20
N LEU A 83 2.75 4.81 -15.21
CA LEU A 83 3.85 3.84 -15.22
C LEU A 83 3.67 2.72 -16.26
N GLN A 84 2.45 2.40 -16.69
CA GLN A 84 2.18 1.45 -17.77
C GLN A 84 2.48 2.07 -19.15
N ASP A 85 2.26 3.38 -19.29
CA ASP A 85 2.53 4.13 -20.51
C ASP A 85 3.99 4.63 -20.60
N LEU A 86 4.79 4.46 -19.54
CA LEU A 86 6.21 4.75 -19.59
C LEU A 86 6.93 3.68 -20.43
N PRO A 87 7.72 4.09 -21.44
CA PRO A 87 8.60 3.16 -22.13
C PRO A 87 9.56 2.51 -21.11
N PRO A 88 9.95 1.23 -21.29
CA PRO A 88 10.92 0.57 -20.42
C PRO A 88 12.15 1.46 -20.19
N ALA A 89 12.71 1.45 -18.99
CA ALA A 89 13.85 2.30 -18.62
C ALA A 89 15.06 2.17 -19.57
N ASP A 90 15.17 1.06 -20.29
CA ASP A 90 16.21 0.78 -21.28
C ASP A 90 15.77 0.99 -22.73
N MET A 91 14.66 1.69 -22.99
CA MET A 91 14.21 1.96 -24.36
C MET A 91 15.10 3.04 -24.98
N PRO A 92 15.89 2.72 -26.01
CA PRO A 92 16.73 3.71 -26.67
C PRO A 92 15.85 4.74 -27.39
N PRO A 93 16.35 5.97 -27.58
CA PRO A 93 15.54 7.13 -27.99
C PRO A 93 14.91 7.02 -29.40
N THR A 94 15.26 6.00 -30.18
CA THR A 94 14.66 5.74 -31.50
C THR A 94 14.34 4.26 -31.67
N GLN A 95 13.23 3.96 -32.38
CA GLN A 95 12.84 2.59 -32.72
C GLN A 95 13.94 1.85 -33.50
N ALA A 96 14.72 2.56 -34.33
CA ALA A 96 15.84 2.00 -35.07
C ALA A 96 16.95 1.48 -34.13
N ALA A 97 17.32 2.25 -33.11
CA ALA A 97 18.31 1.82 -32.12
C ALA A 97 17.80 0.66 -31.25
N TYR A 98 16.49 0.59 -30.99
CA TYR A 98 15.88 -0.52 -30.24
C TYR A 98 15.92 -1.82 -31.04
N VAL A 99 15.53 -1.77 -32.31
CA VAL A 99 15.58 -2.92 -33.21
C VAL A 99 17.02 -3.40 -33.40
N GLN A 100 17.98 -2.47 -33.54
CA GLN A 100 19.39 -2.82 -33.62
C GLN A 100 19.88 -3.51 -32.35
N GLY A 101 19.58 -2.97 -31.16
CA GLY A 101 19.96 -3.60 -29.89
C GLY A 101 19.32 -4.97 -29.65
N LEU A 102 18.07 -5.17 -30.09
CA LEU A 102 17.42 -6.49 -30.06
C LEU A 102 18.10 -7.47 -31.01
N GLN A 103 18.49 -7.02 -32.21
CA GLN A 103 19.18 -7.85 -33.20
C GLN A 103 20.54 -8.32 -32.66
N GLU A 104 21.33 -7.41 -32.07
CA GLU A 104 22.62 -7.74 -31.46
C GLU A 104 22.48 -8.76 -30.32
N ARG A 105 21.50 -8.58 -29.43
CA ARG A 105 21.23 -9.53 -28.34
C ARG A 105 20.78 -10.89 -28.86
N LEU A 106 19.94 -10.91 -29.90
CA LEU A 106 19.48 -12.13 -30.53
C LEU A 106 20.64 -12.90 -31.18
N ASP A 107 21.59 -12.20 -31.79
CA ASP A 107 22.76 -12.81 -32.42
C ASP A 107 23.73 -13.39 -31.38
N VAL A 108 23.92 -12.72 -30.23
CA VAL A 108 24.66 -13.28 -29.08
C VAL A 108 24.01 -14.57 -28.58
N VAL A 109 22.70 -14.56 -28.33
CA VAL A 109 21.98 -15.75 -27.83
C VAL A 109 22.01 -16.88 -28.85
N LYS A 110 21.92 -16.59 -30.15
CA LYS A 110 22.06 -17.61 -31.20
C LYS A 110 23.45 -18.24 -31.18
N ALA A 111 24.51 -17.45 -31.02
CA ALA A 111 25.87 -17.95 -30.94
C ALA A 111 26.06 -18.85 -29.71
N GLU A 112 25.58 -18.43 -28.55
CA GLU A 112 25.60 -19.25 -27.33
C GLU A 112 24.81 -20.56 -27.49
N ASN A 113 23.62 -20.50 -28.09
CA ASN A 113 22.80 -21.69 -28.33
C ASN A 113 23.51 -22.66 -29.30
N GLN A 114 24.19 -22.15 -30.32
CA GLN A 114 24.96 -22.95 -31.26
C GLN A 114 26.15 -23.63 -30.56
N GLN A 115 26.86 -22.92 -29.69
CA GLN A 115 27.95 -23.48 -28.88
C GLN A 115 27.44 -24.57 -27.93
N LEU A 116 26.33 -24.32 -27.23
CA LEU A 116 25.71 -25.31 -26.34
C LEU A 116 25.18 -26.54 -27.08
N ARG A 117 24.66 -26.36 -28.30
CA ARG A 117 24.27 -27.48 -29.18
C ARG A 117 25.47 -28.28 -29.65
N ALA A 118 26.55 -27.62 -30.04
CA ALA A 118 27.79 -28.29 -30.43
C ALA A 118 28.41 -29.06 -29.24
N ALA A 119 28.43 -28.46 -28.04
CA ALA A 119 28.89 -29.11 -26.83
C ALA A 119 28.01 -30.32 -26.44
N ASN A 120 26.68 -30.20 -26.52
CA ASN A 120 25.78 -31.32 -26.29
C ASN A 120 25.94 -32.44 -27.33
N ALA A 121 26.13 -32.09 -28.60
CA ALA A 121 26.39 -33.06 -29.65
C ALA A 121 27.71 -33.80 -29.40
N ALA A 122 28.77 -33.11 -28.97
CA ALA A 122 30.05 -33.72 -28.61
C ALA A 122 29.95 -34.64 -27.37
N LEU A 123 29.20 -34.22 -26.33
CA LEU A 123 28.95 -35.05 -25.15
C LEU A 123 28.14 -36.31 -25.49
N ARG A 124 27.16 -36.20 -26.40
CA ARG A 124 26.38 -37.35 -26.91
C ARG A 124 27.18 -38.24 -27.86
N ALA A 125 28.17 -37.70 -28.56
CA ALA A 125 29.02 -38.43 -29.51
C ALA A 125 30.12 -39.29 -28.86
N GLY A 126 30.26 -39.30 -27.52
CA GLY A 126 30.92 -40.41 -26.83
C GLY A 126 32.28 -40.14 -26.18
N THR A 127 32.41 -39.08 -25.38
CA THR A 127 33.48 -38.98 -24.36
C THR A 127 32.88 -38.66 -22.99
N VAL A 128 32.21 -39.65 -22.41
CA VAL A 128 31.90 -39.65 -20.97
C VAL A 128 33.18 -40.06 -20.23
N HIS A 129 33.92 -39.09 -19.68
CA HIS A 129 34.98 -39.40 -18.72
C HIS A 129 34.35 -39.81 -17.39
N PRO A 130 34.64 -41.01 -16.86
CA PRO A 130 34.14 -41.40 -15.55
C PRO A 130 34.74 -40.50 -14.46
N ILE A 131 33.89 -40.04 -13.54
CA ILE A 131 34.32 -39.29 -12.35
C ILE A 131 35.19 -40.23 -11.50
N PRO A 132 36.45 -39.87 -11.17
CA PRO A 132 37.31 -40.74 -10.38
C PRO A 132 36.71 -40.94 -8.98
N ALA A 133 36.42 -42.19 -8.64
CA ALA A 133 35.96 -42.57 -7.31
C ALA A 133 37.07 -42.26 -6.30
N ARG A 134 36.83 -41.30 -5.40
CA ARG A 134 37.69 -41.11 -4.22
C ARG A 134 37.44 -42.26 -3.27
N THR A 135 38.43 -43.14 -3.12
CA THR A 135 38.49 -44.13 -2.04
C THR A 135 38.55 -43.37 -0.71
N ILE A 136 37.44 -43.33 0.02
CA ILE A 136 37.44 -42.87 1.41
C ILE A 136 38.05 -44.01 2.24
N LYS A 137 39.30 -43.82 2.68
CA LYS A 137 40.04 -44.77 3.51
C LYS A 137 39.48 -44.68 4.94
N GLY A 138 38.44 -45.46 5.22
CA GLY A 138 37.92 -45.68 6.57
C GLY A 138 38.31 -47.07 7.04
N GLU A 139 39.38 -47.16 7.83
CA GLU A 139 39.62 -48.31 8.71
C GLU A 139 38.44 -48.44 9.68
N VAL A 140 37.77 -49.58 9.65
CA VAL A 140 37.00 -50.09 10.79
C VAL A 140 37.76 -51.30 11.31
N ALA A 141 38.52 -51.09 12.38
CA ALA A 141 39.14 -52.17 13.14
C ALA A 141 38.04 -52.98 13.84
N SER A 142 38.07 -54.30 13.65
CA SER A 142 37.49 -55.28 14.58
C SER A 142 38.55 -55.70 15.59
#